data_AF-A0A452RW68-F1
#
_entry.id   AF-A0A452RW68-F1
#
_cell.length_a   1.000
_cell.length_b   1.000
_cell.length_c   1.000
_cell.angle_alpha   90.00
_cell.angle_beta   90.00
_cell.angle_gamma   90.00
#
_symmetry.space_group_name_H-M   'P 1'
#
loop_
_entity.id
_entity.type
_entity.pdbx_description
1 polymer ?
#
loop_
_entity_poly.entity_id
_entity_poly.type
_entity_poly.pdbx_seq_one_letter_code
_entity_poly.pdbx_strand_id
1 'polypeptide(L)'
;MFYQTFLHFVSNLSAIAVGFLSVVVHWIPVLKKYMDSSHQKRTTFSKRERLPCIAPLLTTVEEMPQMVSARVRGHFPKWLSGYLLRTGPGKFEFGKDK
;
A
#
# COMPACT_ATOMS: atom_id res chain seq x y z
N MET A 1 44.80 -18.92 32.22
CA MET A 1 44.47 -17.49 32.41
C MET A 1 44.57 -16.65 31.13
N PHE A 2 45.60 -16.83 30.29
CA PHE A 2 45.80 -16.03 29.05
C PHE A 2 44.68 -16.11 27.99
N TYR A 3 44.05 -17.28 27.81
CA TYR A 3 43.04 -17.49 26.77
C TYR A 3 41.72 -16.73 27.04
N GLN A 4 41.35 -16.59 28.32
CA GLN A 4 40.11 -15.91 28.71
C GLN A 4 40.23 -14.40 28.54
N THR A 5 41.38 -13.81 28.88
CA THR A 5 41.68 -12.40 28.60
C THR A 5 41.78 -12.11 27.11
N PHE A 6 42.33 -13.02 26.31
CA PHE A 6 42.39 -12.88 24.85
C PHE A 6 40.97 -12.91 24.22
N LEU A 7 40.11 -13.83 24.63
CA LEU A 7 38.71 -13.89 24.17
C LEU A 7 37.91 -12.65 24.56
N HIS A 8 38.10 -12.13 25.78
CA HIS A 8 37.49 -10.87 26.20
C HIS A 8 37.98 -9.68 25.37
N PHE A 9 39.26 -9.65 25.00
CA PHE A 9 39.81 -8.62 24.13
C PHE A 9 39.22 -8.69 22.71
N VAL A 10 39.15 -9.88 22.11
CA VAL A 10 38.58 -10.08 20.76
C VAL A 10 37.08 -9.76 20.73
N SER A 11 36.32 -10.19 21.74
CA SER A 11 34.89 -9.88 21.85
C SER A 11 34.63 -8.39 22.02
N ASN A 12 35.44 -7.69 22.83
CA ASN A 12 35.30 -6.24 23.01
C ASN A 12 35.68 -5.46 21.74
N LEU A 13 36.72 -5.89 21.02
CA LEU A 13 37.08 -5.32 19.71
C LEU A 13 35.96 -5.52 18.68
N SER A 14 35.28 -6.68 18.71
CA SER A 14 34.14 -6.96 17.83
C SER A 14 32.94 -6.07 18.14
N ALA A 15 32.66 -5.80 19.42
CA ALA A 15 31.57 -4.94 19.84
C ALA A 15 31.80 -3.48 19.41
N ILE A 16 33.05 -2.99 19.55
CA ILE A 16 33.45 -1.66 19.09
C ILE A 16 33.33 -1.57 17.56
N ALA A 17 33.82 -2.57 16.83
CA ALA A 17 33.74 -2.60 15.37
C ALA A 17 32.28 -2.58 14.86
N VAL A 18 31.39 -3.35 15.49
CA VAL A 18 29.95 -3.38 15.17
C VAL A 18 29.30 -2.03 15.47
N GLY A 19 29.63 -1.39 16.60
CA GLY A 19 29.16 -0.07 16.95
C GLY A 19 29.59 1.01 15.95
N PHE A 20 30.86 1.00 15.56
CA PHE A 20 31.39 1.91 14.54
C PHE A 20 30.73 1.72 13.18
N LEU A 21 30.54 0.47 12.74
CA LEU A 21 29.86 0.16 11.49
C LEU A 21 28.42 0.68 11.50
N SER A 22 27.70 0.50 12.62
CA SER A 22 26.34 1.02 12.79
C SER A 22 26.27 2.54 12.66
N VAL A 23 27.25 3.27 13.18
CA VAL A 23 27.31 4.73 13.07
C VAL A 23 27.59 5.14 11.63
N VAL A 24 28.58 4.53 10.96
CA VAL A 24 28.92 4.85 9.56
C VAL A 24 27.73 4.61 8.62
N VAL A 25 27.01 3.52 8.81
CA VAL A 25 25.81 3.17 8.04
C VAL A 25 24.68 4.19 8.25
N HIS A 26 24.53 4.74 9.45
CA HIS A 26 23.50 5.75 9.75
C HIS A 26 23.83 7.13 9.16
N TRP A 27 25.13 7.45 9.02
CA TRP A 27 25.61 8.76 8.58
C TRP A 27 25.79 8.91 7.07
N ILE A 28 25.81 7.81 6.30
CA ILE A 28 25.92 7.84 4.84
C ILE A 28 24.51 7.73 4.22
N PRO A 29 23.94 8.82 3.67
CA PRO A 29 22.57 8.82 3.14
C PRO A 29 22.37 7.84 1.97
N VAL A 30 23.44 7.58 1.22
CA VAL A 30 23.47 6.60 0.12
C VAL A 30 23.21 5.19 0.64
N LEU A 31 23.79 4.79 1.77
CA LEU A 31 23.60 3.46 2.36
C LEU A 31 22.19 3.27 2.92
N LYS A 32 21.58 4.33 3.48
CA LYS A 32 20.19 4.32 3.94
C LYS A 32 19.24 3.87 2.83
N LYS A 33 19.48 4.30 1.58
CA LYS A 33 18.71 3.91 0.39
C LYS A 33 18.79 2.41 0.08
N TYR A 34 19.87 1.74 0.48
CA TYR A 34 20.02 0.28 0.35
C TYR A 34 19.36 -0.48 1.52
N MET A 35 19.33 0.09 2.73
CA MET A 35 18.74 -0.53 3.93
C MET A 35 17.23 -0.32 4.11
N ASP A 36 16.65 0.76 3.58
CA ASP A 36 15.21 1.04 3.61
C ASP A 36 14.37 0.03 2.78
N SER A 37 15.03 -0.89 2.08
CA SER A 37 14.38 -1.94 1.27
C SER A 37 13.69 -3.05 2.10
N SER A 38 13.86 -3.06 3.44
CA SER A 38 13.47 -4.21 4.28
C SER A 38 12.17 -4.05 5.08
N HIS A 39 11.51 -2.89 5.07
CA HIS A 39 10.13 -2.78 5.55
C HIS A 39 9.15 -3.17 4.43
N GLN A 40 9.24 -4.43 3.96
CA GLN A 40 8.10 -5.06 3.33
C GLN A 40 6.98 -5.13 4.37
N LYS A 41 6.06 -4.16 4.31
CA LYS A 41 4.76 -4.24 4.97
C LYS A 41 4.16 -5.58 4.56
N ARG A 42 4.19 -6.57 5.46
CA ARG A 42 3.58 -7.89 5.24
C ARG A 42 2.10 -7.65 4.99
N THR A 43 1.72 -7.59 3.72
CA THR A 43 0.33 -7.60 3.32
C THR A 43 -0.18 -8.99 3.66
N THR A 44 -0.95 -9.10 4.73
CA THR A 44 -1.67 -10.33 5.07
C THR A 44 -2.70 -10.57 3.99
N PHE A 45 -2.33 -11.32 2.96
CA PHE A 45 -3.26 -11.72 1.92
C PHE A 45 -4.10 -12.87 2.47
N SER A 46 -5.33 -12.58 2.91
CA SER A 46 -6.29 -13.66 3.16
C SER A 46 -6.58 -14.33 1.82
N LYS A 47 -6.34 -15.64 1.71
CA LYS A 47 -6.73 -16.46 0.54
C LYS A 47 -8.26 -16.55 0.48
N ARG A 48 -8.91 -15.46 0.07
CA ARG A 48 -10.36 -15.38 -0.17
C ARG A 48 -10.60 -15.64 -1.64
N GLU A 49 -11.04 -16.85 -1.94
CA GLU A 49 -11.43 -17.25 -3.30
C GLU A 49 -12.88 -16.82 -3.57
N ARG A 50 -13.22 -16.57 -4.84
CA ARG A 50 -14.59 -16.29 -5.33
C ARG A 50 -15.25 -15.00 -4.83
N LEU A 51 -14.47 -14.00 -4.41
CA LEU A 51 -15.03 -12.67 -4.14
C LEU A 51 -15.49 -12.00 -5.45
N PRO A 52 -16.56 -11.20 -5.43
CA PRO A 52 -16.93 -10.36 -6.56
C PRO A 52 -15.76 -9.47 -6.99
N CYS A 53 -15.54 -9.36 -8.29
CA CYS A 53 -14.53 -8.47 -8.84
C CYS A 53 -14.95 -7.01 -8.62
N ILE A 54 -14.08 -6.23 -7.96
CA ILE A 54 -14.31 -4.79 -7.74
C ILE A 54 -13.70 -3.92 -8.84
N ALA A 55 -12.94 -4.49 -9.77
CA ALA A 55 -12.31 -3.73 -10.85
C ALA A 55 -13.29 -2.84 -11.62
N PRO A 56 -14.53 -3.27 -11.96
CA PRO A 56 -15.51 -2.41 -12.64
C PRO A 56 -15.96 -1.18 -11.84
N LEU A 57 -15.74 -1.15 -10.52
CA LEU A 57 -16.03 0.01 -9.68
C LEU A 57 -14.89 1.04 -9.69
N LEU A 58 -13.71 0.64 -10.16
CA LEU A 58 -12.48 1.42 -10.20
C LEU A 58 -12.06 1.75 -11.64
N THR A 59 -13.02 1.73 -12.57
CA THR A 59 -12.81 2.09 -13.97
C THR A 59 -13.31 3.49 -14.24
N THR A 60 -12.58 4.23 -15.08
CA THR A 60 -13.05 5.49 -15.62
C THR A 60 -14.28 5.30 -16.49
N VAL A 61 -15.22 6.23 -16.35
CA VAL A 61 -16.43 6.33 -17.18
C VAL A 61 -16.54 7.74 -17.74
N GLU A 62 -17.10 7.85 -18.94
CA GLU A 62 -17.39 9.14 -19.57
C GLU A 62 -18.72 9.70 -19.07
N GLU A 63 -18.82 11.03 -18.97
CA GLU A 63 -20.05 11.70 -18.57
C GLU A 63 -21.15 11.48 -19.63
N MET A 64 -22.35 11.16 -19.17
CA MET A 64 -23.53 11.04 -20.02
C MET A 64 -24.52 12.17 -19.66
N PRO A 65 -24.58 13.25 -20.45
CA PRO A 65 -25.49 14.38 -20.17
C PRO A 65 -26.96 14.03 -20.40
N GLN A 66 -27.24 12.97 -21.16
CA GLN A 66 -28.60 12.52 -21.45
C GLN A 66 -29.09 11.54 -20.40
N MET A 67 -30.36 11.67 -20.01
CA MET A 67 -30.99 10.74 -19.07
C MET A 67 -31.16 9.36 -19.70
N VAL A 68 -30.69 8.33 -19.00
CA VAL A 68 -30.86 6.93 -19.43
C VAL A 68 -32.05 6.31 -18.71
N SER A 69 -33.01 5.79 -19.46
CA SER A 69 -34.13 5.04 -18.90
C SER A 69 -33.68 3.67 -18.40
N ALA A 70 -34.02 3.32 -17.16
CA ALA A 70 -33.68 2.03 -16.57
C ALA A 70 -34.82 1.02 -16.77
N ARG A 71 -34.47 -0.25 -17.01
CA ARG A 71 -35.45 -1.35 -17.05
C ARG A 71 -35.98 -1.63 -15.64
N VAL A 72 -37.27 -1.43 -15.45
CA VAL A 72 -37.96 -1.74 -14.18
C VAL A 72 -38.30 -3.23 -14.12
N ARG A 73 -38.03 -3.86 -12.97
CA ARG A 73 -38.51 -5.20 -12.61
C ARG A 73 -39.32 -5.09 -11.32
N GLY A 74 -40.55 -5.60 -11.32
CA GLY A 74 -41.50 -5.39 -10.21
C GLY A 74 -42.24 -4.05 -10.31
N HIS A 75 -42.70 -3.52 -9.17
CA HIS A 75 -43.51 -2.30 -9.10
C HIS A 75 -42.90 -1.28 -8.14
N PHE A 76 -42.79 -0.03 -8.58
CA PHE A 76 -42.39 1.06 -7.69
C PHE A 76 -43.54 1.46 -6.76
N PRO A 77 -43.25 1.78 -5.48
CA PRO A 77 -44.25 2.36 -4.59
C PRO A 77 -44.76 3.70 -5.14
N LYS A 78 -46.08 3.90 -5.15
CA LYS A 78 -46.71 5.13 -5.70
C LYS A 78 -46.28 6.41 -4.99
N TRP A 79 -45.86 6.31 -3.73
CA TRP A 79 -45.39 7.44 -2.93
C TRP A 79 -43.92 7.81 -3.19
N LEU A 80 -43.16 6.98 -3.92
CA LEU A 80 -41.75 7.24 -4.18
C LEU A 80 -41.59 8.12 -5.42
N SER A 81 -41.48 9.43 -5.19
CA SER A 81 -41.25 10.44 -6.23
C SER A 81 -40.15 11.41 -5.78
N GLY A 82 -39.05 11.48 -6.53
CA GLY A 82 -37.92 12.32 -6.19
C GLY A 82 -36.64 11.92 -6.94
N TYR A 83 -35.51 12.53 -6.53
CA TYR A 83 -34.20 12.31 -7.13
C TYR A 83 -33.24 11.67 -6.12
N LEU A 84 -32.56 10.59 -6.52
CA LEU A 84 -31.46 10.02 -5.76
C LEU A 84 -30.13 10.56 -6.30
N LEU A 85 -29.52 11.48 -5.56
CA LEU A 85 -28.22 12.05 -5.90
C LEU A 85 -27.11 11.30 -5.17
N ARG A 86 -26.10 10.85 -5.91
CA ARG A 86 -24.91 10.16 -5.36
C ARG A 86 -23.66 10.78 -5.95
N THR A 87 -22.59 10.79 -5.16
CA THR A 87 -21.26 11.24 -5.60
C THR A 87 -20.26 10.09 -5.50
N GLY A 88 -19.16 10.21 -6.24
CA GLY A 88 -18.08 9.23 -6.26
C GLY A 88 -17.04 9.56 -7.33
N PRO A 89 -15.88 8.89 -7.32
CA PRO A 89 -14.91 9.02 -8.39
C PRO A 89 -15.45 8.43 -9.69
N GLY A 90 -15.32 9.18 -10.79
CA GLY A 90 -15.66 8.71 -12.14
C GLY A 90 -14.47 8.70 -13.12
N LYS A 91 -13.36 9.34 -12.74
CA LYS A 91 -12.13 9.45 -13.52
C LYS A 91 -10.96 9.06 -12.61
N PHE A 92 -10.20 8.05 -13.01
CA PHE A 92 -9.12 7.48 -12.21
C PHE A 92 -7.73 7.81 -12.78
N GLU A 93 -7.66 8.27 -14.02
CA GLU A 93 -6.43 8.64 -14.69
C GLU A 93 -6.52 10.03 -15.33
N PHE A 94 -5.39 10.75 -15.33
CA PHE A 94 -5.24 12.03 -16.01
C PHE A 94 -3.95 12.02 -16.83
N GLY A 95 -4.09 11.93 -18.16
CA GLY A 95 -2.94 11.78 -19.05
C GLY A 95 -2.29 10.40 -18.93
N LYS A 96 -1.03 10.31 -19.35
CA LYS A 96 -0.21 9.11 -19.11
C LYS A 96 0.53 9.30 -17.79
N ASP A 97 0.53 8.27 -16.95
CA ASP A 97 1.46 8.21 -15.81
C ASP A 97 2.89 8.41 -16.34
N LYS A 98 3.66 9.28 -15.69
CA LYS A 98 5.06 9.56 -16.05
C LYS A 98 5.98 8.41 -15.65
#